data_AF-A0A4Q5RT89-F1
#
_entry.id   AF-A0A4Q5RT89-F1
#
_cell.length_a   1.000
_cell.length_b   1.000
_cell.length_c   1.000
_cell.angle_alpha   90.00
_cell.angle_beta   90.00
_cell.angle_gamma   90.00
#
_symmetry.space_group_name_H-M   'P 1'
#
loop_
_entity.id
_entity.type
_entity.pdbx_description
1 polymer ?
#
loop_
_entity_poly.entity_id
_entity_poly.type
_entity_poly.pdbx_seq_one_letter_code
_entity_poly.pdbx_strand_id
1 'polypeptide(L)'
;TAGPAIESLSPYARTILCRTLLIRLSDIALATFASEFALHRALRPALPGLPASADTGYRAFVAAGSGETLRHYPILAALLEQACDDWAESHGEMLARLHADWPEIRRVFGARDPVLAGLAPSCSDPHHGGRAVTCLGFVDGLALVYKPRSVAMEQGLGSLLGWANAQGYSRPFYRPALIERRGYGWMTHVAAAPCRTAADIHAYYHRIGGLLALVTLFQGTDIHRENLIAAGEHPVIVDAETLLHPRLDPEYARTLGPGAMRAAASGDFAQALDECGFIARAGEPDFSALGTAGSVETPFPHPRCIGVNSDAMRIEQVPYRAPPRNHVPMLDGQPHYATEQVEPILAGYAELLAIAIRDRAGLLDLARSFAGRPTRLIIRSTNAYGLLLNASLEPAMLRSASARVALFGRLGAADSDIADAEQRALLRLDVPHVTCPCDEPGPGWAAPLAQVEQRIAGLRDQDIALHLALLRARIAAAATLEPTATGDRS
;
A
#
# COMPACT_ATOMS: atom_id res chain seq x y z
N THR A 1 -12.72 17.15 18.28
CA THR A 1 -13.36 16.30 17.26
C THR A 1 -13.85 14.97 17.82
N ALA A 2 -13.06 14.20 18.58
CA ALA A 2 -13.52 12.90 19.10
C ALA A 2 -14.67 12.95 20.14
N GLY A 3 -14.74 14.01 20.97
CA GLY A 3 -15.78 14.12 22.00
C GLY A 3 -15.85 12.89 22.92
N PRO A 4 -17.05 12.35 23.23
CA PRO A 4 -17.20 11.16 24.07
C PRO A 4 -16.65 9.89 23.41
N ALA A 5 -16.41 9.89 22.09
CA ALA A 5 -15.87 8.72 21.40
C ALA A 5 -14.44 8.37 21.85
N ILE A 6 -13.73 9.25 22.55
CA ILE A 6 -12.42 8.93 23.14
C ILE A 6 -12.53 7.86 24.23
N GLU A 7 -13.70 7.70 24.85
CA GLU A 7 -13.98 6.69 25.88
C GLU A 7 -13.96 5.26 25.31
N SER A 8 -14.06 5.10 23.98
CA SER A 8 -13.90 3.80 23.35
C SER A 8 -12.44 3.31 23.29
N LEU A 9 -11.46 4.13 23.68
CA LEU A 9 -10.06 3.71 23.70
C LEU A 9 -9.65 3.19 25.08
N SER A 10 -9.16 1.95 25.13
CA SER A 10 -8.43 1.45 26.30
C SER A 10 -7.17 2.30 26.60
N PRO A 11 -6.63 2.25 27.82
CA PRO A 11 -5.35 2.92 28.13
C PRO A 11 -4.19 2.49 27.22
N TYR A 12 -4.17 1.22 26.80
CA TYR A 12 -3.16 0.70 25.88
C TYR A 12 -3.35 1.27 24.46
N ALA A 13 -4.59 1.30 23.96
CA ALA A 13 -4.92 1.91 22.66
C ALA A 13 -4.52 3.40 22.61
N ARG A 14 -4.77 4.17 23.69
CA ARG A 14 -4.32 5.57 23.82
C ARG A 14 -2.80 5.70 23.75
N THR A 15 -2.09 4.78 24.40
CA THR A 15 -0.62 4.78 24.40
C THR A 15 -0.06 4.53 23.00
N ILE A 16 -0.67 3.62 22.22
CA ILE A 16 -0.31 3.37 20.83
C ILE A 16 -0.48 4.64 20.00
N LEU A 17 -1.63 5.32 20.11
CA LEU A 17 -1.89 6.56 19.40
C LEU A 17 -0.81 7.62 19.72
N CYS A 18 -0.52 7.87 21.00
CA CYS A 18 0.55 8.79 21.38
C CYS A 18 1.91 8.38 20.80
N ARG A 19 2.22 7.07 20.79
CA ARG A 19 3.48 6.54 20.23
C ARG A 19 3.58 6.81 18.73
N THR A 20 2.48 6.73 17.99
CA THR A 20 2.46 6.94 16.54
C THR A 20 2.73 8.39 16.17
N LEU A 21 2.22 9.34 16.97
CA LEU A 21 2.58 10.76 16.81
C LEU A 21 4.08 10.97 17.07
N LEU A 22 4.63 10.39 18.13
CA LEU A 22 6.06 10.51 18.45
C LEU A 22 6.95 9.97 17.33
N ILE A 23 6.57 8.85 16.70
CA ILE A 23 7.28 8.29 15.55
C ILE A 23 7.22 9.26 14.38
N ARG A 24 6.03 9.75 14.02
CA ARG A 24 5.86 10.70 12.91
C ARG A 24 6.67 11.99 13.11
N LEU A 25 6.64 12.57 14.31
CA LEU A 25 7.42 13.77 14.63
C LEU A 25 8.93 13.49 14.57
N SER A 26 9.35 12.30 15.03
CA SER A 26 10.75 11.88 14.94
C SER A 26 11.20 11.76 13.48
N ASP A 27 10.41 11.10 12.63
CA ASP A 27 10.74 10.90 11.22
C ASP A 27 10.88 12.23 10.46
N ILE A 28 9.97 13.18 10.72
CA ILE A 28 10.00 14.53 10.12
C ILE A 28 11.27 15.29 10.56
N ALA A 29 11.66 15.15 11.83
CA ALA A 29 12.69 16.00 12.42
C ALA A 29 14.10 15.39 12.43
N LEU A 30 14.21 14.07 12.19
CA LEU A 30 15.43 13.29 12.42
C LEU A 30 16.65 13.87 11.70
N ALA A 31 16.54 14.13 10.39
CA ALA A 31 17.66 14.62 9.59
C ALA A 31 18.19 15.96 10.13
N THR A 32 17.28 16.87 10.52
CA THR A 32 17.65 18.19 11.03
C THR A 32 18.26 18.12 12.42
N PHE A 33 17.62 17.46 13.38
CA PHE A 33 18.18 17.37 14.73
C PHE A 33 19.46 16.52 14.77
N ALA A 34 19.61 15.52 13.91
CA ALA A 34 20.87 14.78 13.79
C ALA A 34 21.99 15.68 13.25
N SER A 35 21.71 16.54 12.28
CA SER A 35 22.67 17.52 11.74
C SER A 35 23.09 18.54 12.80
N GLU A 36 22.12 19.12 13.51
CA GLU A 36 22.37 20.07 14.61
C GLU A 36 23.12 19.43 15.78
N PHE A 37 22.79 18.17 16.12
CA PHE A 37 23.52 17.44 17.15
C PHE A 37 24.97 17.16 16.74
N ALA A 38 25.20 16.84 15.47
CA ALA A 38 26.55 16.65 14.94
C ALA A 38 27.38 17.95 15.03
N LEU A 39 26.77 19.11 14.74
CA LEU A 39 27.40 20.42 14.91
C LEU A 39 27.67 20.73 16.39
N HIS A 40 26.68 20.54 17.26
CA HIS A 40 26.85 20.73 18.70
C HIS A 40 27.99 19.87 19.26
N ARG A 41 28.09 18.61 18.83
CA ARG A 41 29.19 17.71 19.20
C ARG A 41 30.54 18.21 18.71
N ALA A 42 30.63 18.70 17.47
CA ALA A 42 31.87 19.20 16.89
C ALA A 42 32.38 20.49 17.56
N LEU A 43 31.48 21.31 18.11
CA LEU A 43 31.81 22.56 18.80
C LEU A 43 32.18 22.38 20.28
N ARG A 44 32.03 21.18 20.85
CA ARG A 44 32.47 20.92 22.23
C ARG A 44 33.99 20.76 22.27
N PRO A 45 34.68 21.34 23.28
CA PRO A 45 36.09 21.04 23.54
C PRO A 45 36.23 19.53 23.81
N ALA A 46 36.92 18.81 22.94
CA ALA A 46 37.01 17.35 23.02
C ALA A 46 37.84 16.90 24.25
N LEU A 47 37.31 15.96 25.03
CA LEU A 47 38.14 14.99 25.75
C LEU A 47 38.29 13.77 24.83
N PRO A 48 39.51 13.40 24.39
CA PRO A 48 39.72 12.19 23.59
C PRO A 48 39.25 10.95 24.38
N GLY A 49 38.52 10.04 23.71
CA GLY A 49 38.24 8.70 24.27
C GLY A 49 36.90 8.49 24.98
N LEU A 50 35.87 9.32 24.72
CA LEU A 50 34.52 9.01 25.22
C LEU A 50 34.00 7.70 24.61
N PRO A 51 33.53 6.74 25.42
CA PRO A 51 32.95 5.50 24.92
C PRO A 51 31.66 5.78 24.13
N ALA A 52 31.36 4.94 23.14
CA ALA A 52 30.16 5.07 22.29
C ALA A 52 28.82 5.02 23.06
N SER A 53 28.84 4.56 24.32
CA SER A 53 27.70 4.50 25.24
C SER A 53 27.51 5.74 26.12
N ALA A 54 28.42 6.72 26.09
CA ALA A 54 28.22 7.99 26.79
C ALA A 54 27.05 8.76 26.16
N ASP A 55 26.21 9.41 26.98
CA ASP A 55 25.04 10.18 26.52
C ASP A 55 25.02 11.61 27.08
N THR A 56 26.07 12.04 27.77
CA THR A 56 26.11 13.36 28.44
C THR A 56 25.97 14.51 27.44
N GLY A 57 26.60 14.41 26.27
CA GLY A 57 26.46 15.42 25.21
C GLY A 57 25.10 15.42 24.55
N TYR A 58 24.55 14.24 24.28
CA TYR A 58 23.20 14.08 23.78
C TYR A 58 22.16 14.66 24.75
N ARG A 59 22.24 14.34 26.04
CA ARG A 59 21.35 14.89 27.07
C ARG A 59 21.48 16.40 27.20
N ALA A 60 22.71 16.95 27.14
CA ALA A 60 22.92 18.38 27.16
C ALA A 60 22.27 19.07 25.94
N PHE A 61 22.40 18.47 24.75
CA PHE A 61 21.75 18.95 23.53
C PHE A 61 20.22 18.93 23.65
N VAL A 62 19.65 17.83 24.13
CA VAL A 62 18.20 17.72 24.38
C VAL A 62 17.73 18.74 25.42
N ALA A 63 18.49 18.94 26.50
CA ALA A 63 18.17 19.88 27.57
C ALA A 63 18.23 21.35 27.12
N ALA A 64 19.05 21.68 26.11
CA ALA A 64 19.07 23.01 25.50
C ALA A 64 17.75 23.35 24.77
N GLY A 65 16.96 22.33 24.44
CA GLY A 65 15.65 22.46 23.81
C GLY A 65 15.73 22.75 22.31
N SER A 66 14.57 22.68 21.65
CA SER A 66 14.46 22.80 20.19
C SER A 66 14.20 24.24 19.70
N GLY A 67 13.94 25.19 20.59
CA GLY A 67 13.42 26.50 20.22
C GLY A 67 14.32 27.31 19.28
N GLU A 68 15.64 27.27 19.49
CA GLU A 68 16.60 27.95 18.61
C GLU A 68 16.73 27.25 17.26
N THR A 69 16.84 25.93 17.25
CA THR A 69 16.84 25.13 16.02
C THR A 69 15.59 25.43 15.18
N LEU A 70 14.41 25.39 15.78
CA LEU A 70 13.15 25.63 15.05
C LEU A 70 13.04 27.05 14.48
N ARG A 71 13.69 28.06 15.09
CA ARG A 71 13.81 29.40 14.50
C ARG A 71 14.68 29.42 13.24
N HIS A 72 15.72 28.57 13.18
CA HIS A 72 16.57 28.43 11.99
C HIS A 72 15.94 27.57 10.88
N TYR A 73 14.97 26.72 11.22
CA TYR A 73 14.24 25.84 10.30
C TYR A 73 12.72 26.07 10.42
N PRO A 74 12.20 27.24 9.99
CA PRO A 74 10.80 27.59 10.17
C PRO A 74 9.83 26.62 9.47
N ILE A 75 10.25 25.97 8.38
CA ILE A 75 9.42 24.97 7.69
C ILE A 75 9.33 23.68 8.50
N LEU A 76 10.40 23.28 9.21
CA LEU A 76 10.33 22.16 10.13
C LEU A 76 9.31 22.42 11.24
N ALA A 77 9.33 23.63 11.83
CA ALA A 77 8.37 24.01 12.86
C ALA A 77 6.92 23.89 12.36
N ALA A 78 6.64 24.44 11.17
CA ALA A 78 5.31 24.35 10.55
C ALA A 78 4.90 22.90 10.23
N LEU A 79 5.81 22.05 9.78
CA LEU A 79 5.53 20.64 9.50
C LEU A 79 5.25 19.83 10.77
N LEU A 80 5.95 20.11 11.88
CA LEU A 80 5.69 19.47 13.17
C LEU A 80 4.33 19.88 13.75
N GLU A 81 3.97 21.15 13.65
CA GLU A 81 2.65 21.65 14.02
C GLU A 81 1.56 21.00 13.16
N GLN A 82 1.72 21.02 11.84
CA GLN A 82 0.78 20.38 10.91
C GLN A 82 0.63 18.87 11.18
N ALA A 83 1.72 18.17 11.51
CA ALA A 83 1.66 16.75 11.81
C ALA A 83 0.87 16.45 13.10
N CYS A 84 0.95 17.32 14.11
CA CYS A 84 0.13 17.23 15.31
C CYS A 84 -1.36 17.45 15.02
N ASP A 85 -1.68 18.49 14.24
CA ASP A 85 -3.05 18.82 13.86
C ASP A 85 -3.68 17.69 13.03
N ASP A 86 -2.96 17.20 12.00
CA ASP A 86 -3.40 16.11 11.14
C ASP A 86 -3.61 14.82 11.91
N TRP A 87 -2.72 14.52 12.85
CA TRP A 87 -2.88 13.38 13.74
C TRP A 87 -4.13 13.53 14.62
N ALA A 88 -4.39 14.69 15.19
CA ALA A 88 -5.55 14.91 16.06
C ALA A 88 -6.87 14.87 15.25
N GLU A 89 -6.86 15.43 14.04
CA GLU A 89 -8.01 15.43 13.14
C GLU A 89 -8.33 14.02 12.66
N SER A 90 -7.37 13.31 12.06
CA SER A 90 -7.58 11.98 11.46
C SER A 90 -8.06 10.94 12.47
N HIS A 91 -7.44 10.86 13.65
CA HIS A 91 -7.86 9.91 14.69
C HIS A 91 -9.15 10.35 15.37
N GLY A 92 -9.37 11.66 15.53
CA GLY A 92 -10.64 12.19 16.03
C GLY A 92 -11.81 11.88 15.10
N GLU A 93 -11.60 11.99 13.79
CA GLU A 93 -12.54 11.62 12.74
C GLU A 93 -12.85 10.11 12.76
N MET A 94 -11.82 9.26 12.83
CA MET A 94 -11.98 7.81 12.93
C MET A 94 -12.84 7.41 14.13
N LEU A 95 -12.57 7.97 15.32
CA LEU A 95 -13.32 7.66 16.54
C LEU A 95 -14.77 8.14 16.45
N ALA A 96 -15.00 9.34 15.90
CA ALA A 96 -16.34 9.86 15.68
C ALA A 96 -17.14 8.97 14.72
N ARG A 97 -16.51 8.51 13.63
CA ARG A 97 -17.11 7.56 12.67
C ARG A 97 -17.39 6.20 13.31
N LEU A 98 -16.45 5.67 14.11
CA LEU A 98 -16.62 4.42 14.85
C LEU A 98 -17.86 4.47 15.75
N HIS A 99 -18.00 5.57 16.49
CA HIS A 99 -19.14 5.77 17.38
C HIS A 99 -20.46 5.88 16.59
N ALA A 100 -20.49 6.67 15.51
CA ALA A 100 -21.68 6.85 14.68
C ALA A 100 -22.11 5.55 13.97
N ASP A 101 -21.16 4.76 13.49
CA ASP A 101 -21.42 3.51 12.76
C ASP A 101 -21.56 2.28 13.66
N TRP A 102 -21.38 2.42 14.97
CA TRP A 102 -21.43 1.30 15.90
C TRP A 102 -22.67 0.40 15.77
N PRO A 103 -23.91 0.93 15.61
CA PRO A 103 -25.09 0.08 15.40
C PRO A 103 -24.98 -0.84 14.19
N GLU A 104 -24.40 -0.35 13.10
CA GLU A 104 -24.21 -1.12 11.86
C GLU A 104 -23.02 -2.08 11.99
N ILE A 105 -21.93 -1.65 12.63
CA ILE A 105 -20.78 -2.49 12.94
C ILE A 105 -21.21 -3.72 13.75
N ARG A 106 -22.04 -3.51 14.79
CA ARG A 106 -22.63 -4.61 15.57
C ARG A 106 -23.48 -5.53 14.70
N ARG A 107 -24.30 -4.98 13.81
CA ARG A 107 -25.20 -5.76 12.94
C ARG A 107 -24.44 -6.62 11.93
N VAL A 108 -23.40 -6.07 11.29
CA VAL A 108 -22.66 -6.72 10.20
C VAL A 108 -21.56 -7.63 10.70
N PHE A 109 -20.81 -7.20 11.73
CA PHE A 109 -19.63 -7.91 12.21
C PHE A 109 -19.87 -8.67 13.54
N GLY A 110 -21.05 -8.54 14.14
CA GLY A 110 -21.36 -9.19 15.41
C GLY A 110 -20.64 -8.58 16.63
N ALA A 111 -20.16 -7.34 16.50
CA ALA A 111 -19.42 -6.63 17.54
C ALA A 111 -20.27 -6.43 18.81
N ARG A 112 -19.70 -6.68 19.98
CA ARG A 112 -20.42 -6.59 21.27
C ARG A 112 -20.01 -5.38 22.07
N ASP A 113 -18.72 -5.04 22.04
CA ASP A 113 -18.14 -3.97 22.83
C ASP A 113 -17.41 -2.96 21.93
N PRO A 114 -17.77 -1.65 21.97
CA PRO A 114 -17.09 -0.63 21.17
C PRO A 114 -15.67 -0.32 21.64
N VAL A 115 -15.24 -0.84 22.79
CA VAL A 115 -13.93 -0.55 23.36
C VAL A 115 -12.83 -1.23 22.55
N LEU A 116 -11.91 -0.41 22.05
CA LEU A 116 -10.68 -0.80 21.38
C LEU A 116 -9.64 -1.24 22.41
N ALA A 117 -9.29 -2.52 22.37
CA ALA A 117 -8.16 -3.07 23.10
C ALA A 117 -6.84 -2.52 22.56
N GLY A 118 -6.71 -2.40 21.24
CA GLY A 118 -5.52 -1.88 20.57
C GLY A 118 -5.83 -1.48 19.13
N LEU A 119 -4.83 -0.90 18.47
CA LEU A 119 -4.92 -0.53 17.06
C LEU A 119 -3.53 -0.52 16.43
N ALA A 120 -3.48 -0.69 15.13
CA ALA A 120 -2.31 -0.41 14.31
C ALA A 120 -2.71 0.66 13.29
N PRO A 121 -2.43 1.95 13.57
CA PRO A 121 -2.59 3.00 12.57
C PRO A 121 -1.44 2.94 11.56
N SER A 122 -1.59 3.67 10.46
CA SER A 122 -0.57 3.74 9.39
C SER A 122 -0.31 2.40 8.70
N CYS A 123 -1.37 1.63 8.45
CA CYS A 123 -1.31 0.39 7.65
C CYS A 123 -1.30 0.64 6.13
N SER A 124 -1.30 1.90 5.71
CA SER A 124 -1.13 2.34 4.32
C SER A 124 -0.29 3.62 4.29
N ASP A 125 0.09 4.05 3.09
CA ASP A 125 0.63 5.39 2.89
C ASP A 125 -0.34 6.48 3.42
N PRO A 126 0.19 7.60 3.94
CA PRO A 126 -0.63 8.72 4.37
C PRO A 126 -1.14 9.54 3.17
N HIS A 127 -2.42 9.89 3.23
CA HIS A 127 -3.10 10.71 2.22
C HIS A 127 -4.02 11.73 2.91
N HIS A 128 -4.39 12.81 2.21
CA HIS A 128 -5.46 13.74 2.64
C HIS A 128 -5.33 14.22 4.10
N GLY A 129 -4.17 14.75 4.50
CA GLY A 129 -3.88 15.17 5.86
C GLY A 129 -3.49 14.02 6.79
N GLY A 130 -2.60 13.13 6.33
CA GLY A 130 -2.09 12.02 7.13
C GLY A 130 -3.07 10.89 7.43
N ARG A 131 -4.23 10.84 6.76
CA ARG A 131 -5.18 9.73 6.88
C ARG A 131 -4.58 8.48 6.26
N ALA A 132 -4.63 7.39 7.01
CA ALA A 132 -4.15 6.08 6.57
C ALA A 132 -5.08 4.98 7.06
N VAL A 133 -5.03 3.82 6.41
CA VAL A 133 -5.74 2.61 6.86
C VAL A 133 -5.33 2.28 8.30
N THR A 134 -6.30 1.95 9.14
CA THR A 134 -6.08 1.60 10.55
C THR A 134 -6.71 0.25 10.88
N CYS A 135 -5.91 -0.69 11.37
CA CYS A 135 -6.43 -1.94 11.94
C CYS A 135 -6.85 -1.70 13.39
N LEU A 136 -8.02 -2.19 13.77
CA LEU A 136 -8.66 -1.99 15.06
C LEU A 136 -8.89 -3.35 15.72
N GLY A 137 -8.43 -3.51 16.97
CA GLY A 137 -8.70 -4.69 17.79
C GLY A 137 -9.60 -4.32 18.97
N PHE A 138 -10.74 -4.98 19.09
CA PHE A 138 -11.73 -4.77 20.14
C PHE A 138 -11.50 -5.71 21.33
N VAL A 139 -11.97 -5.33 22.52
CA VAL A 139 -11.82 -6.13 23.75
C VAL A 139 -12.52 -7.48 23.69
N ASP A 140 -13.54 -7.62 22.85
CA ASP A 140 -14.27 -8.88 22.63
C ASP A 140 -13.59 -9.81 21.61
N GLY A 141 -12.41 -9.44 21.10
CA GLY A 141 -11.63 -10.21 20.13
C GLY A 141 -11.98 -9.92 18.66
N LEU A 142 -12.98 -9.09 18.38
CA LEU A 142 -13.24 -8.64 17.01
C LEU A 142 -12.05 -7.82 16.50
N ALA A 143 -11.72 -7.97 15.22
CA ALA A 143 -10.77 -7.11 14.53
C ALA A 143 -11.37 -6.56 13.23
N LEU A 144 -11.23 -5.25 13.02
CA LEU A 144 -11.72 -4.54 11.84
C LEU A 144 -10.62 -3.71 11.21
N VAL A 145 -10.82 -3.34 9.95
CA VAL A 145 -9.99 -2.38 9.23
C VAL A 145 -10.85 -1.16 8.93
N TYR A 146 -10.40 0.01 9.40
CA TYR A 146 -10.95 1.30 9.02
C TYR A 146 -10.17 1.85 7.83
N LYS A 147 -10.89 2.19 6.76
CA LYS A 147 -10.32 2.81 5.57
C LYS A 147 -10.89 4.22 5.41
N PRO A 148 -10.08 5.30 5.57
CA PRO A 148 -10.55 6.69 5.46
C PRO A 148 -10.71 7.13 3.99
N ARG A 149 -11.21 6.23 3.14
CA ARG A 149 -11.46 6.39 1.71
C ARG A 149 -12.53 5.40 1.25
N SER A 150 -13.12 5.62 0.08
CA SER A 150 -14.20 4.77 -0.45
C SER A 150 -13.78 3.30 -0.51
N VAL A 151 -14.68 2.39 -0.11
CA VAL A 151 -14.50 0.93 -0.23
C VAL A 151 -15.36 0.32 -1.35
N ALA A 152 -15.86 1.18 -2.25
CA ALA A 152 -16.74 0.78 -3.36
C ALA A 152 -16.07 -0.23 -4.30
N MET A 153 -14.75 -0.14 -4.51
CA MET A 153 -14.04 -1.11 -5.35
C MET A 153 -13.86 -2.47 -4.67
N GLU A 154 -13.59 -2.51 -3.36
CA GLU A 154 -13.60 -3.77 -2.60
C GLU A 154 -14.98 -4.42 -2.57
N GLN A 155 -16.05 -3.63 -2.47
CA GLN A 155 -17.42 -4.14 -2.62
C GLN A 155 -17.64 -4.74 -4.01
N GLY A 156 -17.12 -4.08 -5.05
CA GLY A 156 -17.18 -4.56 -6.43
C GLY A 156 -16.45 -5.89 -6.60
N LEU A 157 -15.23 -5.98 -6.10
CA LEU A 157 -14.47 -7.23 -6.03
C LEU A 157 -15.27 -8.31 -5.29
N GLY A 158 -15.84 -7.97 -4.13
CA GLY A 158 -16.72 -8.87 -3.38
C GLY A 158 -17.88 -9.40 -4.22
N SER A 159 -18.50 -8.59 -5.06
CA SER A 159 -19.55 -9.04 -5.99
C SER A 159 -19.03 -9.94 -7.11
N LEU A 160 -17.86 -9.65 -7.68
CA LEU A 160 -17.18 -10.53 -8.67
C LEU A 160 -16.87 -11.91 -8.10
N LEU A 161 -16.31 -11.96 -6.89
CA LEU A 161 -16.03 -13.21 -6.19
C LEU A 161 -17.32 -13.98 -5.88
N GLY A 162 -18.39 -13.28 -5.49
CA GLY A 162 -19.70 -13.87 -5.25
C GLY A 162 -20.32 -14.48 -6.51
N TRP A 163 -20.21 -13.78 -7.64
CA TRP A 163 -20.65 -14.27 -8.95
C TRP A 163 -19.88 -15.52 -9.36
N ALA A 164 -18.55 -15.52 -9.28
CA ALA A 164 -17.73 -16.68 -9.64
C ALA A 164 -18.10 -17.93 -8.80
N ASN A 165 -18.31 -17.73 -7.49
CA ASN A 165 -18.78 -18.79 -6.60
C ASN A 165 -20.16 -19.34 -7.03
N ALA A 166 -21.11 -18.45 -7.35
CA ALA A 166 -22.45 -18.85 -7.79
C ALA A 166 -22.44 -19.56 -9.16
N GLN A 167 -21.47 -19.23 -10.01
CA GLN A 167 -21.21 -19.87 -11.29
C GLN A 167 -20.47 -21.22 -11.17
N GLY A 168 -20.23 -21.71 -9.96
CA GLY A 168 -19.67 -23.04 -9.73
C GLY A 168 -18.16 -23.11 -9.87
N TYR A 169 -17.44 -22.01 -9.63
CA TYR A 169 -15.98 -22.06 -9.49
C TYR A 169 -15.58 -23.07 -8.40
N SER A 170 -14.72 -24.03 -8.75
CA SER A 170 -14.46 -25.24 -7.98
C SER A 170 -13.87 -25.01 -6.60
N ARG A 171 -13.21 -23.86 -6.40
CA ARG A 171 -12.62 -23.41 -5.12
C ARG A 171 -13.22 -22.07 -4.72
N PRO A 172 -14.37 -22.04 -4.02
CA PRO A 172 -15.04 -20.79 -3.69
C PRO A 172 -14.14 -19.79 -2.98
N PHE A 173 -14.23 -18.53 -3.38
CA PHE A 173 -13.51 -17.41 -2.80
C PHE A 173 -14.12 -16.99 -1.47
N TYR A 174 -13.26 -16.63 -0.51
CA TYR A 174 -13.68 -15.93 0.69
C TYR A 174 -13.94 -14.45 0.36
N ARG A 175 -15.00 -13.89 0.94
CA ARG A 175 -15.46 -12.51 0.71
C ARG A 175 -15.51 -11.80 2.06
N PRO A 176 -14.53 -10.94 2.38
CA PRO A 176 -14.57 -10.17 3.61
C PRO A 176 -15.83 -9.31 3.68
N ALA A 177 -16.50 -9.28 4.83
CA ALA A 177 -17.62 -8.38 5.03
C ALA A 177 -17.11 -6.93 5.09
N LEU A 178 -17.94 -5.99 4.63
CA LEU A 178 -17.64 -4.58 4.68
C LEU A 178 -18.88 -3.73 4.89
N ILE A 179 -18.67 -2.52 5.39
CA ILE A 179 -19.65 -1.45 5.47
C ILE A 179 -19.10 -0.29 4.65
N GLU A 180 -19.81 0.05 3.58
CA GLU A 180 -19.53 1.24 2.79
C GLU A 180 -20.22 2.46 3.40
N ARG A 181 -19.49 3.58 3.42
CA ARG A 181 -19.98 4.91 3.75
C ARG A 181 -19.48 5.89 2.70
N ARG A 182 -20.05 7.10 2.69
CA ARG A 182 -19.60 8.15 1.80
C ARG A 182 -18.18 8.59 2.18
N GLY A 183 -17.20 8.21 1.36
CA GLY A 183 -15.80 8.61 1.51
C GLY A 183 -14.98 7.82 2.53
N TYR A 184 -15.52 6.77 3.14
CA TYR A 184 -14.80 5.87 4.04
C TYR A 184 -15.49 4.51 4.15
N GLY A 185 -14.86 3.53 4.80
CA GLY A 185 -15.51 2.25 5.06
C GLY A 185 -14.86 1.42 6.16
N TRP A 186 -15.57 0.35 6.52
CA TRP A 186 -15.14 -0.66 7.48
C TRP A 186 -15.06 -2.00 6.78
N MET A 187 -14.04 -2.80 7.08
CA MET A 187 -13.86 -4.13 6.51
C MET A 187 -13.47 -5.12 7.62
N THR A 188 -13.88 -6.38 7.49
CA THR A 188 -13.36 -7.44 8.35
C THR A 188 -11.84 -7.49 8.26
N HIS A 189 -11.15 -7.50 9.40
CA HIS A 189 -9.71 -7.74 9.39
C HIS A 189 -9.41 -9.19 8.99
N VAL A 190 -8.63 -9.35 7.93
CA VAL A 190 -8.21 -10.66 7.43
C VAL A 190 -6.84 -10.97 8.02
N ALA A 191 -6.78 -11.95 8.91
CA ALA A 191 -5.52 -12.39 9.50
C ALA A 191 -4.86 -13.47 8.64
N ALA A 192 -3.54 -13.44 8.55
CA ALA A 192 -2.77 -14.54 7.98
C ALA A 192 -2.96 -15.80 8.84
N ALA A 193 -3.10 -16.95 8.20
CA ALA A 193 -3.22 -18.23 8.89
C ALA A 193 -2.48 -19.32 8.09
N PRO A 194 -1.87 -20.30 8.77
CA PRO A 194 -1.22 -21.40 8.08
C PRO A 194 -2.25 -22.32 7.40
N CYS A 195 -1.84 -22.88 6.28
CA CYS A 195 -2.45 -24.06 5.67
C CYS A 195 -2.27 -25.27 6.59
N ARG A 196 -3.23 -26.20 6.55
CA ARG A 196 -3.24 -27.40 7.38
C ARG A 196 -2.74 -28.62 6.64
N THR A 197 -2.83 -28.61 5.31
CA THR A 197 -2.45 -29.75 4.46
C THR A 197 -1.80 -29.26 3.16
N ALA A 198 -1.13 -30.18 2.44
CA ALA A 198 -0.66 -29.89 1.08
C ALA A 198 -1.83 -29.59 0.11
N ALA A 199 -3.01 -30.16 0.33
CA ALA A 199 -4.19 -29.86 -0.48
C ALA A 199 -4.67 -28.41 -0.31
N ASP A 200 -4.49 -27.83 0.90
CA ASP A 200 -4.76 -26.42 1.17
C ASP A 200 -3.83 -25.51 0.36
N ILE A 201 -2.56 -25.89 0.18
CA ILE A 201 -1.59 -25.16 -0.66
C ILE A 201 -2.05 -25.19 -2.12
N HIS A 202 -2.45 -26.35 -2.64
CA HIS A 202 -2.99 -26.45 -3.99
C HIS A 202 -4.27 -25.62 -4.15
N ALA A 203 -5.17 -25.63 -3.16
CA ALA A 203 -6.40 -24.85 -3.19
C ALA A 203 -6.13 -23.33 -3.12
N TYR A 204 -5.12 -22.91 -2.35
CA TYR A 204 -4.65 -21.54 -2.30
C TYR A 204 -4.22 -21.05 -3.68
N TYR A 205 -3.29 -21.77 -4.32
CA TYR A 205 -2.76 -21.38 -5.63
C TYR A 205 -3.75 -21.54 -6.77
N HIS A 206 -4.70 -22.47 -6.65
CA HIS A 206 -5.84 -22.51 -7.55
C HIS A 206 -6.68 -21.23 -7.45
N ARG A 207 -7.03 -20.77 -6.25
CA ARG A 207 -7.74 -19.51 -6.04
C ARG A 207 -6.95 -18.31 -6.54
N ILE A 208 -5.62 -18.29 -6.38
CA ILE A 208 -4.74 -17.27 -6.98
C ILE A 208 -4.95 -17.19 -8.48
N GLY A 209 -5.01 -18.33 -9.18
CA GLY A 209 -5.29 -18.38 -10.62
C GLY A 209 -6.61 -17.69 -11.00
N GLY A 210 -7.68 -17.98 -10.26
CA GLY A 210 -8.96 -17.32 -10.47
C GLY A 210 -8.93 -15.82 -10.13
N LEU A 211 -8.32 -15.42 -9.01
CA LEU A 211 -8.15 -14.01 -8.67
C LEU A 211 -7.39 -13.24 -9.76
N LEU A 212 -6.31 -13.82 -10.28
CA LEU A 212 -5.54 -13.25 -11.37
C LEU A 212 -6.39 -13.05 -12.62
N ALA A 213 -7.23 -14.02 -12.99
CA ALA A 213 -8.15 -13.86 -14.13
C ALA A 213 -9.20 -12.77 -13.91
N LEU A 214 -9.76 -12.60 -12.71
CA LEU A 214 -10.64 -11.45 -12.42
C LEU A 214 -9.89 -10.13 -12.52
N VAL A 215 -8.71 -10.03 -11.90
CA VAL A 215 -7.90 -8.81 -11.87
C VAL A 215 -7.48 -8.41 -13.29
N THR A 216 -7.05 -9.35 -14.13
CA THR A 216 -6.69 -9.06 -15.52
C THR A 216 -7.92 -8.68 -16.37
N LEU A 217 -9.07 -9.32 -16.19
CA LEU A 217 -10.30 -8.95 -16.89
C LEU A 217 -10.77 -7.54 -16.50
N PHE A 218 -10.66 -7.17 -15.22
CA PHE A 218 -11.15 -5.90 -14.66
C PHE A 218 -10.09 -4.79 -14.58
N GLN A 219 -8.95 -4.92 -15.26
CA GLN A 219 -7.88 -3.90 -15.26
C GLN A 219 -7.43 -3.51 -13.84
N GLY A 220 -7.33 -4.47 -12.93
CA GLY A 220 -6.71 -4.21 -11.64
C GLY A 220 -5.20 -4.04 -11.79
N THR A 221 -4.65 -3.08 -11.06
CA THR A 221 -3.20 -2.85 -10.92
C THR A 221 -2.82 -2.77 -9.45
N ASP A 222 -1.53 -2.67 -9.14
CA ASP A 222 -1.03 -2.46 -7.77
C ASP A 222 -1.46 -3.54 -6.76
N ILE A 223 -1.71 -4.77 -7.23
CA ILE A 223 -1.94 -5.91 -6.34
C ILE A 223 -0.59 -6.56 -6.05
N HIS A 224 0.17 -5.97 -5.13
CA HIS A 224 1.47 -6.47 -4.67
C HIS A 224 1.35 -7.21 -3.32
N ARG A 225 2.46 -7.77 -2.83
CA ARG A 225 2.54 -8.64 -1.65
C ARG A 225 1.96 -8.10 -0.32
N GLU A 226 1.70 -6.81 -0.21
CA GLU A 226 1.04 -6.24 0.99
C GLU A 226 -0.48 -6.15 0.86
N ASN A 227 -0.99 -6.16 -0.37
CA ASN A 227 -2.42 -6.14 -0.68
C ASN A 227 -3.02 -7.55 -0.77
N LEU A 228 -2.21 -8.60 -0.58
CA LEU A 228 -2.64 -10.00 -0.55
C LEU A 228 -2.30 -10.66 0.79
N ILE A 229 -3.28 -11.34 1.40
CA ILE A 229 -3.12 -12.10 2.65
C ILE A 229 -3.46 -13.57 2.42
N ALA A 230 -2.55 -14.44 2.86
CA ALA A 230 -2.74 -15.88 2.96
C ALA A 230 -3.46 -16.26 4.26
N ALA A 231 -4.78 -16.31 4.20
CA ALA A 231 -5.65 -16.71 5.29
C ALA A 231 -5.96 -18.22 5.19
N GLY A 232 -4.96 -19.06 5.50
CA GLY A 232 -5.00 -20.49 5.26
C GLY A 232 -5.02 -20.78 3.76
N GLU A 233 -5.95 -21.61 3.30
CA GLU A 233 -6.14 -21.90 1.88
C GLU A 233 -6.78 -20.75 1.06
N HIS A 234 -7.05 -19.60 1.70
CA HIS A 234 -7.71 -18.46 1.06
C HIS A 234 -6.73 -17.31 0.81
N PRO A 235 -6.33 -17.05 -0.46
CA PRO A 235 -5.74 -15.77 -0.83
C PRO A 235 -6.82 -14.68 -0.80
N VAL A 236 -6.55 -13.59 -0.10
CA VAL A 236 -7.53 -12.50 0.06
C VAL A 236 -6.89 -11.19 -0.33
N ILE A 237 -7.41 -10.57 -1.38
CA ILE A 237 -7.06 -9.20 -1.77
C ILE A 237 -7.72 -8.26 -0.76
N VAL A 238 -6.91 -7.54 0.00
CA VAL A 238 -7.39 -6.63 1.05
C VAL A 238 -7.44 -5.17 0.60
N ASP A 239 -6.80 -4.83 -0.51
CA ASP A 239 -6.95 -3.54 -1.18
C ASP A 239 -7.23 -3.74 -2.67
N ALA A 240 -8.34 -3.17 -3.14
CA ALA A 240 -8.79 -3.26 -4.53
C ALA A 240 -9.13 -1.89 -5.11
N GLU A 241 -8.68 -0.79 -4.50
CA GLU A 241 -9.04 0.58 -4.92
C GLU A 241 -8.58 0.94 -6.34
N THR A 242 -7.71 0.12 -6.91
CA THR A 242 -7.11 0.21 -8.26
C THR A 242 -7.74 -0.76 -9.25
N LEU A 243 -8.87 -1.40 -8.94
CA LEU A 243 -9.69 -2.05 -9.96
C LEU A 243 -10.22 -1.03 -10.96
N LEU A 244 -10.35 -1.43 -12.23
CA LEU A 244 -10.67 -0.53 -13.34
C LEU A 244 -9.69 0.65 -13.45
N HIS A 245 -8.39 0.39 -13.25
CA HIS A 245 -7.40 1.47 -13.31
C HIS A 245 -7.32 2.08 -14.72
N PRO A 246 -7.26 3.42 -14.84
CA PRO A 246 -7.12 4.07 -16.13
C PRO A 246 -5.74 3.89 -16.76
N ARG A 247 -5.72 3.34 -17.97
CA ARG A 247 -4.50 3.22 -18.77
C ARG A 247 -4.17 4.55 -19.44
N LEU A 248 -3.12 5.19 -18.94
CA LEU A 248 -2.61 6.44 -19.48
C LEU A 248 -2.03 6.22 -20.88
N ASP A 249 -2.52 6.99 -21.84
CA ASP A 249 -1.95 7.10 -23.18
C ASP A 249 -0.45 7.47 -23.08
N PRO A 250 0.45 6.81 -23.83
CA PRO A 250 1.89 7.08 -23.74
C PRO A 250 2.30 8.52 -24.10
N GLU A 251 1.56 9.23 -24.95
CA GLU A 251 1.82 10.63 -25.25
C GLU A 251 1.40 11.52 -24.09
N TYR A 252 0.20 11.29 -23.56
CA TYR A 252 -0.27 12.00 -22.39
C TYR A 252 0.62 11.77 -21.16
N ALA A 253 0.99 10.53 -20.87
CA ALA A 253 1.87 10.21 -19.76
C ALA A 253 3.27 10.86 -19.87
N ARG A 254 3.74 11.20 -21.08
CA ARG A 254 4.97 12.00 -21.25
C ARG A 254 4.79 13.45 -20.79
N THR A 255 3.59 14.02 -20.95
CA THR A 255 3.31 15.41 -20.53
C THR A 255 3.17 15.54 -19.01
N LEU A 256 2.89 14.45 -18.31
CA LEU A 256 2.86 14.40 -16.85
C LEU A 256 4.25 14.48 -16.21
N GLY A 257 5.32 14.27 -16.99
CA GLY A 257 6.71 14.43 -16.55
C GLY A 257 7.38 13.15 -16.04
N PRO A 258 8.54 13.26 -15.35
CA PRO A 258 9.34 12.13 -14.92
C PRO A 258 8.61 11.20 -13.95
N GLY A 259 8.82 9.88 -14.10
CA GLY A 259 8.26 8.87 -13.20
C GLY A 259 6.78 8.55 -13.42
N ALA A 260 6.09 9.25 -14.34
CA ALA A 260 4.72 8.94 -14.71
C ALA A 260 4.63 7.54 -15.34
N MET A 261 3.69 6.73 -14.86
CA MET A 261 3.39 5.40 -15.39
C MET A 261 2.89 5.51 -16.82
N ARG A 262 3.28 4.53 -17.65
CA ARG A 262 2.91 4.48 -19.06
C ARG A 262 2.36 3.10 -19.37
N ALA A 263 1.26 3.04 -20.11
CA ALA A 263 0.78 1.82 -20.72
C ALA A 263 1.91 1.14 -21.52
N ALA A 264 2.07 -0.18 -21.35
CA ALA A 264 3.05 -0.93 -22.13
C ALA A 264 2.65 -0.99 -23.62
N ALA A 265 3.64 -1.03 -24.52
CA ALA A 265 3.41 -1.20 -25.96
C ALA A 265 3.28 -2.69 -26.36
N SER A 266 2.55 -3.49 -25.57
CA SER A 266 2.34 -4.93 -25.81
C SER A 266 0.87 -5.26 -26.07
N GLY A 267 0.56 -6.51 -26.42
CA GLY A 267 -0.84 -6.95 -26.57
C GLY A 267 -1.60 -6.86 -25.25
N ASP A 268 -2.92 -6.62 -25.32
CA ASP A 268 -3.80 -6.27 -24.20
C ASP A 268 -3.63 -7.16 -22.95
N PHE A 269 -3.51 -8.48 -23.14
CA PHE A 269 -3.35 -9.42 -22.03
C PHE A 269 -1.93 -9.42 -21.42
N ALA A 270 -0.89 -9.39 -22.26
CA ALA A 270 0.49 -9.37 -21.77
C ALA A 270 0.75 -8.10 -20.95
N GLN A 271 0.20 -6.97 -21.43
CA GLN A 271 0.18 -5.71 -20.68
C GLN A 271 -0.57 -5.86 -19.35
N ALA A 272 -1.78 -6.42 -19.34
CA ALA A 272 -2.54 -6.62 -18.11
C ALA A 272 -1.80 -7.47 -17.07
N LEU A 273 -1.08 -8.52 -17.50
CA LEU A 273 -0.23 -9.31 -16.60
C LEU A 273 0.92 -8.49 -16.01
N ASP A 274 1.57 -7.65 -16.82
CA ASP A 274 2.69 -6.80 -16.38
C ASP A 274 2.24 -5.69 -15.41
N GLU A 275 1.00 -5.23 -15.54
CA GLU A 275 0.44 -4.12 -14.76
C GLU A 275 -0.27 -4.60 -13.48
N CYS A 276 -0.74 -5.84 -13.41
CA CYS A 276 -1.60 -6.29 -12.31
C CYS A 276 -0.90 -6.39 -10.93
N GLY A 277 0.43 -6.50 -10.90
CA GLY A 277 1.22 -6.65 -9.66
C GLY A 277 1.33 -8.09 -9.14
N PHE A 278 0.64 -9.07 -9.75
CA PHE A 278 0.74 -10.47 -9.33
C PHE A 278 2.09 -11.10 -9.64
N ILE A 279 2.75 -10.68 -10.71
CA ILE A 279 4.02 -11.27 -11.18
C ILE A 279 5.08 -10.18 -11.19
N ALA A 280 6.28 -10.51 -10.70
CA ALA A 280 7.42 -9.61 -10.76
C ALA A 280 7.81 -9.28 -12.21
N ARG A 281 8.21 -8.04 -12.43
CA ARG A 281 8.83 -7.61 -13.69
C ARG A 281 10.27 -8.11 -13.74
N ALA A 282 10.73 -8.52 -14.92
CA ALA A 282 12.08 -9.02 -15.10
C ALA A 282 13.12 -7.94 -14.72
N GLY A 283 14.07 -8.29 -13.84
CA GLY A 283 15.15 -7.39 -13.40
C GLY A 283 14.77 -6.43 -12.27
N GLU A 284 13.57 -6.53 -11.71
CA GLU A 284 13.13 -5.75 -10.56
C GLU A 284 13.05 -6.64 -9.29
N PRO A 285 13.25 -6.09 -8.07
CA PRO A 285 13.02 -6.85 -6.85
C PRO A 285 11.57 -7.36 -6.76
N ASP A 286 11.38 -8.61 -6.36
CA ASP A 286 10.06 -9.26 -6.35
C ASP A 286 9.16 -8.74 -5.21
N PHE A 287 8.39 -7.70 -5.51
CA PHE A 287 7.30 -7.23 -4.65
C PHE A 287 5.94 -7.80 -5.04
N SER A 288 5.89 -8.78 -5.94
CA SER A 288 4.65 -9.27 -6.53
C SER A 288 3.79 -10.07 -5.58
N ALA A 289 2.48 -10.16 -5.85
CA ALA A 289 1.58 -10.91 -4.98
C ALA A 289 1.83 -12.43 -4.99
N LEU A 290 2.43 -12.99 -6.04
CA LEU A 290 2.76 -14.42 -6.09
C LEU A 290 3.90 -14.81 -5.14
N GLY A 291 4.82 -13.88 -4.84
CA GLY A 291 6.01 -14.17 -4.02
C GLY A 291 6.79 -15.35 -4.59
N THR A 292 7.64 -15.11 -5.59
CA THR A 292 8.36 -16.19 -6.29
C THR A 292 9.68 -16.59 -5.64
N ALA A 293 10.12 -15.84 -4.63
CA ALA A 293 11.30 -16.12 -3.82
C ALA A 293 11.13 -15.59 -2.38
N GLY A 294 12.12 -15.85 -1.51
CA GLY A 294 12.13 -15.45 -0.11
C GLY A 294 12.27 -13.94 0.13
N SER A 295 13.16 -13.54 1.04
CA SER A 295 13.36 -12.11 1.37
C SER A 295 13.86 -11.29 0.18
N VAL A 296 13.31 -10.09 0.02
CA VAL A 296 13.65 -9.18 -1.07
C VAL A 296 14.76 -8.24 -0.62
N GLU A 297 15.94 -8.35 -1.23
CA GLU A 297 16.97 -7.32 -1.11
C GLU A 297 16.62 -6.16 -2.04
N THR A 298 16.66 -4.96 -1.50
CA THR A 298 16.41 -3.75 -2.29
C THR A 298 17.74 -3.08 -2.61
N PRO A 299 17.91 -2.53 -3.84
CA PRO A 299 19.15 -1.86 -4.23
C PRO A 299 19.30 -0.48 -3.59
N PHE A 300 18.31 -0.04 -2.79
CA PHE A 300 18.26 1.31 -2.24
C PHE A 300 18.61 1.26 -0.74
N PRO A 301 19.67 1.94 -0.30
CA PRO A 301 19.93 2.09 1.13
C PRO A 301 18.86 2.99 1.75
N HIS A 302 18.59 2.76 3.04
CA HIS A 302 17.70 3.61 3.83
C HIS A 302 18.47 4.26 4.98
N PRO A 303 18.10 5.48 5.39
CA PRO A 303 18.72 6.14 6.53
C PRO A 303 18.34 5.41 7.82
N ARG A 304 19.34 5.08 8.64
CA ARG A 304 19.16 4.49 9.97
C ARG A 304 19.94 5.27 11.00
N CYS A 305 19.32 5.54 12.13
CA CYS A 305 19.98 6.13 13.28
C CYS A 305 20.80 5.06 14.04
N ILE A 306 22.11 5.26 14.13
CA ILE A 306 23.05 4.43 14.90
C ILE A 306 23.43 5.17 16.18
N GLY A 307 23.61 4.45 17.30
CA GLY A 307 23.92 5.07 18.59
C GLY A 307 22.78 5.95 19.11
N VAL A 308 21.53 5.48 18.95
CA VAL A 308 20.32 6.22 19.35
C VAL A 308 20.46 6.72 20.79
N ASN A 309 20.22 8.02 20.98
CA ASN A 309 20.30 8.72 22.26
C ASN A 309 21.68 8.69 22.95
N SER A 310 22.76 8.56 22.18
CA SER A 310 24.13 8.63 22.72
C SER A 310 24.98 9.68 22.00
N ASP A 311 26.14 9.97 22.56
CA ASP A 311 27.13 10.88 21.97
C ASP A 311 27.65 10.37 20.61
N ALA A 312 27.51 9.08 20.33
CA ALA A 312 27.84 8.44 19.06
C ALA A 312 26.70 8.48 18.01
N MET A 313 25.57 9.16 18.32
CA MET A 313 24.41 9.23 17.43
C MET A 313 24.79 9.80 16.06
N ARG A 314 24.40 9.08 15.00
CA ARG A 314 24.58 9.49 13.60
C ARG A 314 23.59 8.76 12.68
N ILE A 315 23.36 9.32 11.51
CA ILE A 315 22.56 8.69 10.45
C ILE A 315 23.53 7.98 9.51
N GLU A 316 23.29 6.69 9.26
CA GLU A 316 24.01 5.88 8.27
C GLU A 316 23.05 5.38 7.21
N GLN A 317 23.54 5.25 5.98
CA GLN A 317 22.84 4.61 4.88
C GLN A 317 23.10 3.11 4.95
N VAL A 318 22.07 2.32 5.24
CA VAL A 318 22.20 0.87 5.39
C VAL A 318 21.33 0.13 4.36
N PRO A 319 21.77 -1.02 3.83
CA PRO A 319 20.95 -1.83 2.93
C PRO A 319 19.58 -2.13 3.56
N TYR A 320 18.50 -1.96 2.80
CA TYR A 320 17.17 -2.33 3.23
C TYR A 320 16.82 -3.73 2.71
N ARG A 321 16.56 -4.64 3.66
CA ARG A 321 16.00 -5.97 3.37
C ARG A 321 14.54 -5.96 3.71
N ALA A 322 13.68 -6.05 2.71
CA ALA A 322 12.25 -6.00 2.93
C ALA A 322 11.82 -7.29 3.64
N PRO A 323 11.13 -7.21 4.80
CA PRO A 323 10.73 -8.40 5.54
C PRO A 323 9.72 -9.22 4.74
N PRO A 324 9.61 -10.54 5.01
CA PRO A 324 8.50 -11.34 4.51
C PRO A 324 7.15 -10.71 4.87
N ARG A 325 6.16 -10.91 4.00
CA ARG A 325 4.78 -10.44 4.18
C ARG A 325 3.81 -11.61 4.15
N ASN A 326 2.57 -11.36 4.53
CA ASN A 326 1.55 -12.38 4.76
C ASN A 326 0.95 -13.00 3.49
N HIS A 327 1.47 -12.70 2.29
CA HIS A 327 0.99 -13.21 1.00
C HIS A 327 1.41 -14.65 0.62
N VAL A 328 2.43 -15.23 1.25
CA VAL A 328 2.90 -16.59 0.92
C VAL A 328 2.23 -17.59 1.88
N PRO A 329 1.60 -18.66 1.39
CA PRO A 329 0.98 -19.66 2.25
C PRO A 329 2.04 -20.47 3.00
N MET A 330 1.74 -20.77 4.26
CA MET A 330 2.64 -21.48 5.17
C MET A 330 2.07 -22.85 5.54
N LEU A 331 2.87 -23.90 5.53
CA LEU A 331 2.52 -25.23 6.03
C LEU A 331 3.64 -25.72 6.96
N ASP A 332 3.30 -26.14 8.17
CA ASP A 332 4.28 -26.58 9.19
C ASP A 332 5.45 -25.59 9.42
N GLY A 333 5.14 -24.29 9.31
CA GLY A 333 6.11 -23.21 9.46
C GLY A 333 7.03 -22.99 8.26
N GLN A 334 6.81 -23.68 7.13
CA GLN A 334 7.55 -23.50 5.89
C GLN A 334 6.74 -22.74 4.83
N PRO A 335 7.36 -21.77 4.12
CA PRO A 335 6.71 -21.08 3.00
C PRO A 335 6.65 -21.99 1.77
N HIS A 336 5.53 -21.94 1.04
CA HIS A 336 5.37 -22.60 -0.25
C HIS A 336 5.15 -21.56 -1.34
N TYR A 337 6.05 -21.50 -2.32
CA TYR A 337 6.10 -20.44 -3.32
C TYR A 337 5.35 -20.79 -4.61
N ALA A 338 4.94 -19.76 -5.36
CA ALA A 338 4.16 -19.92 -6.58
C ALA A 338 4.87 -20.73 -7.67
N THR A 339 6.21 -20.72 -7.66
CA THR A 339 7.07 -21.45 -8.60
C THR A 339 6.93 -22.97 -8.48
N GLU A 340 6.51 -23.47 -7.31
CA GLU A 340 6.22 -24.87 -7.05
C GLU A 340 4.77 -25.26 -7.44
N GLN A 341 3.92 -24.27 -7.69
CA GLN A 341 2.46 -24.41 -7.78
C GLN A 341 1.90 -23.83 -9.08
N VAL A 342 2.68 -23.89 -10.16
CA VAL A 342 2.32 -23.37 -11.49
C VAL A 342 1.04 -24.03 -12.01
N GLU A 343 0.91 -25.36 -11.94
CA GLU A 343 -0.26 -26.05 -12.49
C GLU A 343 -1.58 -25.68 -11.80
N PRO A 344 -1.68 -25.62 -10.46
CA PRO A 344 -2.86 -25.09 -9.80
C PRO A 344 -3.23 -23.67 -10.23
N ILE A 345 -2.24 -22.77 -10.35
CA ILE A 345 -2.48 -21.38 -10.80
C ILE A 345 -3.10 -21.38 -12.20
N LEU A 346 -2.51 -22.13 -13.14
CA LEU A 346 -2.99 -22.22 -14.52
C LEU A 346 -4.39 -22.85 -14.58
N ALA A 347 -4.65 -23.90 -13.80
CA ALA A 347 -5.95 -24.55 -13.73
C ALA A 347 -7.04 -23.60 -13.23
N GLY A 348 -6.78 -22.89 -12.12
CA GLY A 348 -7.74 -21.94 -11.56
C GLY A 348 -7.96 -20.71 -12.43
N TYR A 349 -6.95 -20.27 -13.18
CA TYR A 349 -7.06 -19.21 -14.17
C TYR A 349 -7.94 -19.66 -15.37
N ALA A 350 -7.66 -20.85 -15.92
CA ALA A 350 -8.41 -21.41 -17.03
C ALA A 350 -9.89 -21.65 -16.69
N GLU A 351 -10.17 -22.21 -15.50
CA GLU A 351 -11.53 -22.45 -15.05
C GLU A 351 -12.33 -21.14 -14.98
N LEU A 352 -11.74 -20.08 -14.42
CA LEU A 352 -12.45 -18.82 -14.31
C LEU A 352 -12.72 -18.19 -15.69
N LEU A 353 -11.75 -18.23 -16.61
CA LEU A 353 -12.00 -17.76 -17.98
C LEU A 353 -13.11 -18.55 -18.67
N ALA A 354 -13.16 -19.87 -18.50
CA ALA A 354 -14.22 -20.70 -19.04
C ALA A 354 -15.60 -20.32 -18.46
N ILE A 355 -15.66 -20.02 -17.15
CA ILE A 355 -16.88 -19.48 -16.51
C ILE A 355 -17.27 -18.12 -17.10
N ALA A 356 -16.31 -17.21 -17.28
CA ALA A 356 -16.53 -15.89 -17.85
C ALA A 356 -17.03 -15.94 -19.30
N ILE A 357 -16.53 -16.88 -20.11
CA ILE A 357 -17.01 -17.09 -21.48
C ILE A 357 -18.43 -17.66 -21.48
N ARG A 358 -18.69 -18.65 -20.62
CA ARG A 358 -19.99 -19.32 -20.50
C ARG A 358 -21.11 -18.37 -20.06
N ASP A 359 -20.85 -17.53 -19.04
CA ASP A 359 -21.79 -16.51 -18.53
C ASP A 359 -21.30 -15.09 -18.82
N ARG A 360 -20.95 -14.83 -20.09
CA ARG A 360 -20.47 -13.51 -20.53
C ARG A 360 -21.48 -12.40 -20.27
N ALA A 361 -22.77 -12.67 -20.47
CA ALA A 361 -23.83 -11.69 -20.25
C ALA A 361 -23.91 -11.28 -18.77
N GLY A 362 -23.93 -12.26 -17.85
CA GLY A 362 -23.93 -11.98 -16.42
C GLY A 362 -22.68 -11.23 -15.96
N LEU A 363 -21.51 -11.56 -16.51
CA LEU A 363 -20.27 -10.85 -16.19
C LEU A 363 -20.27 -9.39 -16.70
N LEU A 364 -20.83 -9.13 -17.89
CA LEU A 364 -20.98 -7.78 -18.42
C LEU A 364 -21.96 -6.95 -17.59
N ASP A 365 -23.11 -7.51 -17.19
CA ASP A 365 -24.05 -6.81 -16.31
C ASP A 365 -23.43 -6.49 -14.95
N LEU A 366 -22.61 -7.41 -14.44
CA LEU A 366 -21.85 -7.18 -13.22
C LEU A 366 -20.80 -6.09 -13.40
N ALA A 367 -20.09 -6.05 -14.53
CA ALA A 367 -19.16 -4.97 -14.86
C ALA A 367 -19.87 -3.61 -14.88
N ARG A 368 -21.05 -3.52 -15.49
CA ARG A 368 -21.86 -2.28 -15.52
C ARG A 368 -22.25 -1.78 -14.13
N SER A 369 -22.37 -2.67 -13.14
CA SER A 369 -22.65 -2.27 -11.74
C SER A 369 -21.52 -1.47 -11.07
N PHE A 370 -20.35 -1.36 -11.73
CA PHE A 370 -19.25 -0.49 -11.31
C PHE A 370 -19.44 0.97 -11.71
N ALA A 371 -20.36 1.30 -12.62
CA ALA A 371 -20.59 2.67 -13.07
C ALA A 371 -20.73 3.66 -11.89
N GLY A 372 -20.09 4.83 -12.01
CA GLY A 372 -20.02 5.87 -10.98
C GLY A 372 -19.08 5.60 -9.80
N ARG A 373 -18.45 4.42 -9.70
CA ARG A 373 -17.51 4.14 -8.60
C ARG A 373 -16.16 4.82 -8.83
N PRO A 374 -15.52 5.36 -7.78
CA PRO A 374 -14.20 5.95 -7.90
C PRO A 374 -13.11 4.87 -7.95
N THR A 375 -12.27 4.90 -8.98
CA THR A 375 -11.00 4.14 -9.05
C THR A 375 -9.83 5.06 -8.72
N ARG A 376 -8.81 4.53 -8.03
CA ARG A 376 -7.56 5.26 -7.77
C ARG A 376 -6.72 5.32 -9.04
N LEU A 377 -6.36 6.52 -9.46
CA LEU A 377 -5.41 6.76 -10.52
C LEU A 377 -3.99 6.82 -9.94
N ILE A 378 -3.22 5.77 -10.16
CA ILE A 378 -1.78 5.77 -9.88
C ILE A 378 -1.05 6.45 -11.03
N ILE A 379 -0.55 7.66 -10.78
CA ILE A 379 0.23 8.44 -11.74
C ILE A 379 1.70 8.02 -11.68
N ARG A 380 2.24 7.85 -10.47
CA ARG A 380 3.62 7.44 -10.19
C ARG A 380 3.63 6.43 -9.05
N SER A 381 4.68 5.61 -8.98
CA SER A 381 4.85 4.68 -7.88
C SER A 381 5.04 5.41 -6.54
N THR A 382 4.58 4.79 -5.44
CA THR A 382 4.80 5.31 -4.08
C THR A 382 6.28 5.58 -3.82
N ASN A 383 7.19 4.73 -4.32
CA ASN A 383 8.63 4.93 -4.14
C ASN A 383 9.13 6.25 -4.77
N ALA A 384 8.62 6.63 -5.95
CA ALA A 384 8.98 7.90 -6.57
C ALA A 384 8.59 9.10 -5.69
N TYR A 385 7.40 9.06 -5.09
CA TYR A 385 6.99 10.09 -4.12
C TYR A 385 7.79 10.02 -2.82
N GLY A 386 8.05 8.82 -2.29
CA GLY A 386 8.85 8.63 -1.09
C GLY A 386 10.25 9.23 -1.18
N LEU A 387 10.92 9.09 -2.33
CA LEU A 387 12.22 9.73 -2.59
C LEU A 387 12.14 11.27 -2.52
N LEU A 388 11.09 11.86 -3.09
CA LEU A 388 10.88 13.32 -3.05
C LEU A 388 10.51 13.81 -1.65
N LEU A 389 9.67 13.06 -0.93
CA LEU A 389 9.31 13.36 0.46
C LEU A 389 10.54 13.37 1.35
N ASN A 390 11.38 12.33 1.27
CA ASN A 390 12.64 12.25 2.00
C ASN A 390 13.57 13.42 1.65
N ALA A 391 13.77 13.71 0.36
CA ALA A 391 14.57 14.86 -0.06
C ALA A 391 14.02 16.20 0.44
N SER A 392 12.69 16.32 0.60
CA SER A 392 12.04 17.54 1.10
C SER A 392 12.24 17.78 2.60
N LEU A 393 12.71 16.78 3.34
CA LEU A 393 13.01 16.81 4.77
C LEU A 393 14.51 17.05 5.07
N GLU A 394 15.35 17.19 4.04
CA GLU A 394 16.75 17.57 4.23
C GLU A 394 16.85 18.99 4.85
N PRO A 395 17.82 19.24 5.74
CA PRO A 395 17.91 20.52 6.47
C PRO A 395 17.91 21.76 5.57
N ALA A 396 18.53 21.67 4.38
CA ALA A 396 18.53 22.76 3.41
C ALA A 396 17.13 23.11 2.88
N MET A 397 16.25 22.14 2.74
CA MET A 397 14.86 22.32 2.28
C MET A 397 13.96 22.90 3.38
N LEU A 398 14.29 22.66 4.65
CA LEU A 398 13.47 23.07 5.80
C LEU A 398 13.70 24.53 6.25
N ARG A 399 14.58 25.27 5.56
CA ARG A 399 14.82 26.70 5.79
C ARG A 399 13.91 27.61 4.96
N SER A 400 13.42 27.13 3.82
CA SER A 400 12.65 27.94 2.87
C SER A 400 11.51 27.16 2.22
N ALA A 401 10.29 27.71 2.28
CA ALA A 401 9.12 27.13 1.60
C ALA A 401 9.31 27.05 0.08
N SER A 402 9.96 28.06 -0.52
CA SER A 402 10.17 28.10 -1.97
C SER A 402 11.09 26.98 -2.46
N ALA A 403 12.00 26.48 -1.61
CA ALA A 403 12.86 25.36 -1.95
C ALA A 403 12.06 24.05 -2.10
N ARG A 404 11.12 23.79 -1.18
CA ARG A 404 10.22 22.62 -1.27
C ARG A 404 9.28 22.73 -2.47
N VAL A 405 8.70 23.91 -2.70
CA VAL A 405 7.86 24.17 -3.88
C VAL A 405 8.66 23.91 -5.17
N ALA A 406 9.88 24.42 -5.26
CA ALA A 406 10.73 24.20 -6.43
C ALA A 406 11.16 22.73 -6.60
N LEU A 407 11.36 21.98 -5.52
CA LEU A 407 11.65 20.54 -5.57
C LEU A 407 10.48 19.77 -6.20
N PHE A 408 9.27 19.97 -5.69
CA PHE A 408 8.09 19.25 -6.19
C PHE A 408 7.65 19.73 -7.57
N GLY A 409 7.88 21.00 -7.90
CA GLY A 409 7.63 21.55 -9.24
C GLY A 409 8.43 20.87 -10.36
N ARG A 410 9.48 20.11 -10.03
CA ARG A 410 10.23 19.28 -11.00
C ARG A 410 9.45 18.09 -11.53
N LEU A 411 8.35 17.71 -10.88
CA LEU A 411 7.46 16.67 -11.39
C LEU A 411 6.84 17.09 -12.72
N GLY A 412 6.57 18.40 -12.90
CA GLY A 412 6.20 19.03 -14.18
C GLY A 412 5.09 18.31 -14.93
N ALA A 413 3.82 18.61 -14.61
CA ALA A 413 2.68 18.09 -15.35
C ALA A 413 2.01 19.19 -16.18
N ALA A 414 1.66 18.88 -17.43
CA ALA A 414 0.85 19.76 -18.28
C ALA A 414 -0.61 19.87 -17.81
N ASP A 415 -1.09 18.85 -17.09
CA ASP A 415 -2.38 18.86 -16.41
C ASP A 415 -2.24 19.57 -15.05
N SER A 416 -2.87 20.74 -14.93
CA SER A 416 -2.83 21.56 -13.73
C SER A 416 -3.52 20.91 -12.53
N ASP A 417 -4.57 20.13 -12.74
CA ASP A 417 -5.32 19.51 -11.65
C ASP A 417 -4.50 18.39 -11.00
N ILE A 418 -3.82 17.59 -11.84
CA ILE A 418 -2.86 16.60 -11.37
C ILE A 418 -1.67 17.26 -10.68
N ALA A 419 -1.06 18.28 -11.30
CA ALA A 419 0.07 19.01 -10.73
C ALA A 419 -0.27 19.57 -9.34
N ASP A 420 -1.43 20.22 -9.22
CA ASP A 420 -1.91 20.83 -7.98
C ASP A 420 -2.26 19.77 -6.92
N ALA A 421 -2.82 18.62 -7.32
CA ALA A 421 -3.08 17.51 -6.40
C ALA A 421 -1.76 16.94 -5.85
N GLU A 422 -0.77 16.69 -6.71
CA GLU A 422 0.53 16.17 -6.30
C GLU A 422 1.27 17.16 -5.39
N GLN A 423 1.34 18.43 -5.79
CA GLN A 423 2.04 19.46 -5.04
C GLN A 423 1.42 19.69 -3.66
N ARG A 424 0.08 19.74 -3.57
CA ARG A 424 -0.62 19.90 -2.28
C ARG A 424 -0.36 18.73 -1.33
N ALA A 425 -0.43 17.49 -1.83
CA ALA A 425 -0.16 16.30 -1.02
C ALA A 425 1.29 16.29 -0.53
N LEU A 426 2.26 16.45 -1.43
CA LEU A 426 3.69 16.39 -1.11
C LEU A 426 4.14 17.50 -0.16
N LEU A 427 3.60 18.71 -0.30
CA LEU A 427 3.90 19.81 0.63
C LEU A 427 3.43 19.50 2.06
N ARG A 428 2.40 18.68 2.23
CA ARG A 428 1.88 18.19 3.52
C ARG A 428 2.47 16.86 3.99
N LEU A 429 3.47 16.33 3.27
CA LEU A 429 4.09 15.03 3.51
C LEU A 429 3.15 13.83 3.32
N ASP A 430 2.13 14.00 2.48
CA ASP A 430 1.27 12.93 2.02
C ASP A 430 1.74 12.40 0.66
N VAL A 431 1.44 11.13 0.39
CA VAL A 431 1.50 10.58 -0.96
C VAL A 431 0.27 11.06 -1.74
N PRO A 432 0.39 11.51 -3.00
CA PRO A 432 -0.77 11.89 -3.80
C PRO A 432 -1.78 10.74 -3.94
N HIS A 433 -3.05 11.03 -3.67
CA HIS A 433 -4.19 10.12 -3.89
C HIS A 433 -5.17 10.82 -4.81
N VAL A 434 -5.24 10.36 -6.06
CA VAL A 434 -6.12 10.91 -7.09
C VAL A 434 -7.10 9.82 -7.49
N THR A 435 -8.37 10.17 -7.62
CA THR A 435 -9.43 9.26 -8.06
C THR A 435 -10.16 9.81 -9.26
N CYS A 436 -10.68 8.93 -10.10
CA CYS A 436 -11.60 9.29 -11.18
C CYS A 436 -12.78 8.31 -11.22
N PRO A 437 -13.94 8.69 -11.80
CA PRO A 437 -15.01 7.74 -12.10
C PRO A 437 -14.51 6.67 -13.07
N CYS A 438 -14.84 5.41 -12.82
CA CYS A 438 -14.37 4.32 -13.68
C CYS A 438 -15.11 4.25 -15.04
N ASP A 439 -16.22 4.97 -15.21
CA ASP A 439 -17.07 4.98 -16.40
C ASP A 439 -16.94 6.24 -17.26
N GLU A 440 -16.10 7.19 -16.86
CA GLU A 440 -15.84 8.41 -17.61
C GLU A 440 -14.42 8.41 -18.22
N PRO A 441 -14.24 8.95 -19.43
CA PRO A 441 -12.91 9.19 -19.99
C PRO A 441 -12.23 10.38 -19.27
N GLY A 442 -10.90 10.40 -19.27
CA GLY A 442 -10.11 11.52 -18.78
C GLY A 442 -9.22 12.15 -19.86
N PRO A 443 -8.37 13.12 -19.50
CA PRO A 443 -7.58 13.89 -20.47
C PRO A 443 -6.61 13.04 -21.31
N GLY A 444 -6.21 11.86 -20.83
CA GLY A 444 -5.31 10.95 -21.53
C GLY A 444 -5.64 9.49 -21.38
N TRP A 445 -6.90 9.15 -21.12
CA TRP A 445 -7.35 7.76 -21.04
C TRP A 445 -8.82 7.64 -21.44
N ALA A 446 -9.19 6.54 -22.09
CA ALA A 446 -10.59 6.20 -22.31
C ALA A 446 -11.24 5.67 -21.02
N ALA A 447 -12.57 5.67 -20.97
CA ALA A 447 -13.34 5.17 -19.83
C ALA A 447 -12.91 3.73 -19.45
N PRO A 448 -12.35 3.50 -18.25
CA PRO A 448 -11.87 2.18 -17.86
C PRO A 448 -12.92 1.07 -17.96
N LEU A 449 -14.17 1.38 -17.59
CA LEU A 449 -15.29 0.45 -17.66
C LEU A 449 -15.57 0.02 -19.11
N ALA A 450 -15.55 0.94 -20.06
CA ALA A 450 -15.77 0.61 -21.47
C ALA A 450 -14.66 -0.33 -22.00
N GLN A 451 -13.42 -0.17 -21.55
CA GLN A 451 -12.31 -1.08 -21.91
C GLN A 451 -12.52 -2.48 -21.32
N VAL A 452 -12.97 -2.56 -20.06
CA VAL A 452 -13.30 -3.83 -19.40
C VAL A 452 -14.47 -4.52 -20.12
N GLU A 453 -15.52 -3.79 -20.48
CA GLU A 453 -16.64 -4.34 -21.26
C GLU A 453 -16.18 -4.88 -22.62
N GLN A 454 -15.33 -4.14 -23.33
CA GLN A 454 -14.75 -4.60 -24.60
C GLN A 454 -13.91 -5.86 -24.43
N ARG A 455 -13.09 -5.94 -23.38
CA ARG A 455 -12.29 -7.14 -23.08
C ARG A 455 -13.16 -8.35 -22.78
N ILE A 456 -14.18 -8.20 -21.92
CA ILE A 456 -15.11 -9.29 -21.59
C ILE A 456 -15.89 -9.73 -22.85
N ALA A 457 -16.34 -8.77 -23.67
CA ALA A 457 -17.04 -9.03 -24.92
C ALA A 457 -16.16 -9.80 -25.93
N GLY A 458 -14.88 -9.46 -25.99
CA GLY A 458 -13.90 -10.05 -26.90
C GLY A 458 -13.30 -11.39 -26.46
N LEU A 459 -13.59 -11.87 -25.25
CA LEU A 459 -12.99 -13.09 -24.69
C LEU A 459 -13.48 -14.35 -25.42
N ARG A 460 -12.56 -15.16 -25.96
CA ARG A 460 -12.86 -16.40 -26.70
C ARG A 460 -12.13 -17.60 -26.09
N ASP A 461 -12.64 -18.81 -26.33
CA ASP A 461 -12.02 -20.05 -25.84
C ASP A 461 -10.59 -20.24 -26.36
N GLN A 462 -10.31 -19.77 -27.59
CA GLN A 462 -9.00 -19.84 -28.21
C GLN A 462 -7.94 -19.00 -27.48
N ASP A 463 -8.36 -17.96 -26.75
CA ASP A 463 -7.45 -17.07 -26.03
C ASP A 463 -6.91 -17.73 -24.75
N ILE A 464 -7.62 -18.72 -24.18
CA ILE A 464 -7.21 -19.41 -22.95
C ILE A 464 -5.83 -20.04 -23.12
N ALA A 465 -5.61 -20.81 -24.18
CA ALA A 465 -4.33 -21.51 -24.40
C ALA A 465 -3.15 -20.52 -24.51
N LEU A 466 -3.36 -19.39 -25.20
CA LEU A 466 -2.38 -18.32 -25.31
C LEU A 466 -2.10 -17.67 -23.94
N HIS A 467 -3.16 -17.37 -23.18
CA HIS A 467 -3.02 -16.77 -21.85
C HIS A 467 -2.25 -17.68 -20.90
N LEU A 468 -2.55 -18.99 -20.90
CA LEU A 468 -1.85 -19.97 -20.07
C LEU A 468 -0.38 -20.10 -20.45
N ALA A 469 -0.05 -20.09 -21.75
CA ALA A 469 1.33 -20.14 -22.22
C ALA A 469 2.12 -18.90 -21.76
N LEU A 470 1.54 -17.71 -21.88
CA LEU A 470 2.15 -16.46 -21.41
C LEU A 470 2.32 -16.45 -19.90
N LEU A 471 1.28 -16.81 -19.14
CA LEU A 471 1.32 -16.85 -17.68
C LEU A 471 2.40 -17.82 -17.17
N ARG A 472 2.48 -19.03 -17.76
CA ARG A 472 3.53 -20.00 -17.45
C ARG A 472 4.93 -19.42 -17.69
N ALA A 473 5.14 -18.79 -18.85
CA ALA A 473 6.43 -18.19 -19.19
C ALA A 473 6.83 -17.09 -18.21
N ARG A 474 5.87 -16.26 -17.76
CA ARG A 474 6.12 -15.19 -16.79
C ARG A 474 6.46 -15.70 -15.40
N ILE A 475 5.74 -16.71 -14.90
CA ILE A 475 6.05 -17.33 -13.61
C ILE A 475 7.45 -17.98 -13.65
N ALA A 476 7.78 -18.67 -14.74
CA ALA A 476 9.10 -19.28 -14.91
C ALA A 476 10.23 -18.23 -14.98
N ALA A 477 10.02 -17.10 -15.69
CA ALA A 477 11.01 -16.02 -15.75
C ALA A 477 11.24 -15.37 -14.38
N ALA A 478 10.19 -15.19 -13.58
CA ALA A 478 10.31 -14.64 -12.23
C ALA A 478 11.15 -15.56 -11.31
N ALA A 479 11.05 -16.89 -11.47
CA ALA A 479 11.84 -17.85 -10.71
C ALA A 479 13.37 -17.74 -10.95
N THR A 480 13.78 -17.26 -12.12
CA THR A 480 15.21 -17.13 -12.49
C THR A 480 15.89 -15.87 -11.93
N LEU A 481 15.15 -15.02 -11.20
CA LEU A 481 15.65 -13.78 -10.59
C LEU A 481 16.30 -13.98 -9.21
N GLU A 482 16.70 -15.20 -8.84
CA GLU A 482 17.53 -15.39 -7.65
C GLU A 482 18.77 -14.48 -7.74
N PRO A 483 19.06 -13.67 -6.69
CA PRO A 483 20.33 -12.97 -6.65
C PRO A 483 21.40 -14.05 -6.61
N THR A 484 22.27 -14.07 -7.61
CA THR A 484 23.56 -14.74 -7.52
C THR A 484 24.16 -14.36 -6.18
N ALA A 485 24.29 -15.33 -5.26
CA ALA A 485 24.96 -15.15 -3.99
C ALA A 485 26.31 -14.51 -4.30
N THR A 486 26.44 -13.20 -4.04
CA THR A 486 27.74 -12.54 -4.12
C THR A 486 28.57 -13.18 -3.04
N GLY A 487 29.51 -14.00 -3.50
CA GLY A 487 30.32 -14.87 -2.68
C GLY A 487 30.93 -14.13 -1.50
N ASP A 488 30.91 -14.84 -0.39
CA ASP A 488 31.85 -14.69 0.71
C ASP A 488 33.25 -14.46 0.11
N ARG A 489 33.72 -13.21 0.13
CA ARG A 489 35.15 -12.91 0.01
C ARG A 489 35.61 -12.51 1.38
N SER A 490 36.09 -13.54 2.09
CA SER A 490 37.09 -13.49 3.16
C SER A 490 38.15 -12.41 2.97
#